data_AF-A0A0B6YQM0-F1
#
_entry.id   AF-A0A0B6YQM0-F1
#
_cell.length_a   1.000
_cell.length_b   1.000
_cell.length_c   1.000
_cell.angle_alpha   90.00
_cell.angle_beta   90.00
_cell.angle_gamma   90.00
#
_symmetry.space_group_name_H-M   'P 1'
#
loop_
_entity.id
_entity.type
_entity.pdbx_description
1 polymer ?
#
loop_
_entity_poly.entity_id
_entity_poly.type
_entity_poly.pdbx_seq_one_letter_code
_entity_poly.pdbx_strand_id
1 'polypeptide(L)'
;LLEGLIPKGDDHKDISSDYLKRLIVFSLMFSLGALLELEDRKKVQEWLQANSNLPLPALTGDDTIYEYVVGQTGDWVHWMSRVPEYDYPTDSIPEYTSILVPNVDNVRTDFLINTIARQGKAVLLIGEQGTGKTVM
;
A
#
# COMPACT_ATOMS: atom_id res chain seq x y z
N LEU A 1 -11.97 1.12 1.71
CA LEU A 1 -10.75 0.32 1.44
C LEU A 1 -11.03 -1.17 1.57
N LEU A 2 -11.42 -1.66 2.75
CA LEU A 2 -11.70 -3.09 3.02
C LEU A 2 -12.57 -3.79 1.97
N GLU A 3 -13.71 -3.20 1.59
CA GLU A 3 -14.62 -3.77 0.59
C GLU A 3 -13.96 -4.05 -0.77
N GLY A 4 -12.98 -3.23 -1.17
CA GLY A 4 -12.24 -3.44 -2.41
C GLY A 4 -11.08 -4.42 -2.29
N LEU A 5 -10.66 -4.74 -1.06
CA LEU A 5 -9.58 -5.70 -0.79
C LEU A 5 -10.10 -7.13 -0.64
N ILE A 6 -11.36 -7.30 -0.24
CA ILE A 6 -11.98 -8.63 -0.12
C ILE A 6 -12.15 -9.18 -1.55
N PRO A 7 -11.53 -10.34 -1.87
CA PRO A 7 -11.74 -11.03 -3.15
C PRO A 7 -13.24 -11.28 -3.41
N LYS A 8 -13.71 -11.00 -4.63
CA LYS A 8 -15.10 -11.24 -5.07
C LYS A 8 -15.11 -12.31 -6.17
N GLY A 9 -16.15 -13.15 -6.23
CA GLY A 9 -16.31 -14.18 -7.28
C GLY A 9 -15.87 -15.58 -6.85
N ASP A 10 -15.48 -16.44 -7.81
CA ASP A 10 -15.06 -17.85 -7.57
C ASP A 10 -13.78 -17.99 -6.72
N ASP A 11 -13.06 -16.89 -6.50
CA ASP A 11 -11.93 -16.76 -5.56
C ASP A 11 -12.37 -16.74 -4.08
N HIS A 12 -13.67 -16.85 -3.79
CA HIS A 12 -14.21 -16.94 -2.43
C HIS A 12 -13.87 -18.25 -1.70
N LYS A 13 -13.19 -19.20 -2.36
CA LYS A 13 -12.79 -20.47 -1.75
C LYS A 13 -11.77 -20.20 -0.63
N ASP A 14 -12.30 -20.18 0.59
CA ASP A 14 -11.60 -20.24 1.87
C ASP A 14 -10.65 -19.07 2.19
N ILE A 15 -11.17 -17.84 2.21
CA ILE A 15 -10.50 -16.73 2.93
C ILE A 15 -10.41 -17.12 4.41
N SER A 16 -9.20 -17.38 4.89
CA SER A 16 -8.98 -17.72 6.29
C SER A 16 -9.35 -16.55 7.20
N SER A 17 -9.76 -16.85 8.44
CA SER A 17 -10.03 -15.82 9.46
C SER A 17 -8.82 -14.90 9.66
N ASP A 18 -7.62 -15.46 9.55
CA ASP A 18 -6.36 -14.76 9.73
C ASP A 18 -6.06 -13.79 8.58
N TYR A 19 -6.30 -14.22 7.34
CA TYR A 19 -6.23 -13.34 6.17
C TYR A 19 -7.19 -12.15 6.32
N LEU A 20 -8.45 -12.41 6.68
CA LEU A 20 -9.44 -11.35 6.85
C LEU A 20 -9.07 -10.37 7.98
N LYS A 21 -8.51 -10.86 9.09
CA LYS A 21 -7.98 -10.00 10.17
C LYS A 21 -6.88 -9.07 9.66
N ARG A 22 -5.92 -9.58 8.89
CA ARG A 22 -4.85 -8.74 8.31
C ARG A 22 -5.40 -7.72 7.32
N LEU A 23 -6.40 -8.06 6.51
CA LEU A 23 -7.06 -7.09 5.61
C LEU A 23 -7.75 -5.95 6.38
N ILE A 24 -8.39 -6.27 7.51
CA ILE A 24 -8.99 -5.26 8.40
C ILE A 24 -7.90 -4.35 8.96
N VAL A 25 -6.80 -4.93 9.46
CA VAL A 25 -5.66 -4.17 10.01
C VAL A 25 -5.05 -3.25 8.96
N PHE A 26 -4.75 -3.76 7.77
CA PHE A 26 -4.27 -2.97 6.65
C PHE A 26 -5.24 -1.83 6.30
N SER A 27 -6.54 -2.12 6.26
CA SER A 27 -7.56 -1.12 5.97
C SER A 27 -7.59 -0.02 7.03
N LEU A 28 -7.47 -0.36 8.31
CA LEU A 28 -7.42 0.58 9.42
C LEU A 28 -6.18 1.49 9.33
N MET A 29 -5.01 0.88 9.15
CA MET A 29 -3.73 1.58 9.02
C MET A 29 -3.79 2.64 7.93
N PHE A 30 -4.19 2.27 6.71
CA PHE A 30 -4.20 3.20 5.59
C PHE A 30 -5.37 4.20 5.62
N SER A 31 -6.50 3.85 6.23
CA SER A 31 -7.61 4.80 6.36
C SER A 31 -7.30 5.91 7.37
N LEU A 32 -6.59 5.58 8.46
CA LEU A 32 -6.16 6.57 9.46
C LEU A 32 -4.87 7.28 9.02
N GLY A 33 -3.87 6.50 8.58
CA GLY A 33 -2.56 7.00 8.20
C GLY A 33 -2.55 7.90 6.97
N ALA A 34 -3.56 7.82 6.10
CA ALA A 34 -3.69 8.72 4.95
C ALA A 34 -3.81 10.20 5.35
N LEU A 35 -4.31 10.50 6.55
CA LEU A 35 -4.45 11.87 7.06
C LEU A 35 -3.22 12.34 7.85
N LEU A 36 -2.25 11.46 8.06
CA LEU A 36 -1.13 11.68 8.98
C LEU A 36 0.19 11.82 8.22
N GLU A 37 1.02 12.73 8.70
CA GLU A 37 2.42 12.86 8.31
C GLU A 37 3.27 11.73 8.91
N LEU A 38 4.51 11.59 8.43
CA LEU A 38 5.42 10.49 8.78
C LEU A 38 5.63 10.32 10.31
N GLU A 39 5.80 11.42 11.03
CA GLU A 39 6.00 11.38 12.49
C GLU A 39 4.75 10.87 13.23
N ASP A 40 3.56 11.29 12.80
CA ASP A 40 2.32 10.89 13.44
C ASP A 40 1.92 9.45 13.08
N ARG A 41 2.26 9.00 11.86
CA ARG A 41 2.18 7.58 11.48
C ARG A 41 3.02 6.71 12.40
N LYS A 42 4.22 7.15 12.76
CA LYS A 42 5.09 6.44 13.71
C LYS A 42 4.46 6.36 15.10
N LYS A 43 3.87 7.46 15.61
CA LYS A 43 3.14 7.45 16.89
C LYS A 43 1.97 6.46 16.88
N VAL A 44 1.20 6.40 15.79
CA VAL A 44 0.10 5.43 15.64
C VAL A 44 0.64 4.00 15.63
N GLN A 45 1.74 3.73 14.91
CA GLN A 45 2.39 2.43 14.93
C GLN A 45 2.79 2.01 16.35
N GLU A 46 3.54 2.86 17.05
CA GLU A 46 4.02 2.60 18.41
C GLU A 46 2.84 2.32 19.35
N TRP A 47 1.76 3.10 19.22
CA TRP A 47 0.54 2.88 20.00
C TRP A 47 -0.12 1.55 19.69
N LEU A 48 -0.26 1.17 18.40
CA LEU A 48 -0.86 -0.11 18.00
C LEU A 48 -0.02 -1.30 18.49
N GLN A 49 1.31 -1.20 18.42
CA GLN A 49 2.22 -2.24 18.91
C GLN A 49 2.14 -2.41 20.44
N ALA A 50 1.99 -1.30 21.18
CA ALA A 50 1.95 -1.35 22.64
C ALA A 50 0.56 -1.68 23.22
N ASN A 51 -0.53 -1.31 22.53
CA ASN A 51 -1.88 -1.32 23.11
C ASN A 51 -2.87 -2.25 22.39
N SER A 52 -2.47 -2.95 21.34
CA SER A 52 -3.35 -3.84 20.59
C SER A 52 -2.75 -5.22 20.41
N ASN A 53 -3.61 -6.22 20.20
CA ASN A 53 -3.20 -7.57 19.82
C ASN A 53 -3.53 -7.84 18.34
N LEU A 54 -3.33 -6.82 17.49
CA LEU A 54 -3.58 -6.90 16.06
C LEU A 54 -2.45 -7.68 15.37
N PRO A 55 -2.74 -8.47 14.32
CA PRO A 55 -1.73 -9.16 13.54
C PRO A 55 -0.94 -8.18 12.64
N LEU A 56 -0.10 -7.34 13.24
CA LEU A 56 0.79 -6.39 12.56
C LEU A 56 1.95 -7.13 11.84
N PRO A 57 2.55 -6.54 10.78
CA PRO A 57 3.73 -7.11 10.14
C PRO A 57 4.93 -7.12 11.08
N ALA A 58 5.82 -8.11 10.89
CA ALA A 58 7.13 -8.10 11.53
C ALA A 58 8.03 -7.08 10.82
N LEU A 59 8.50 -6.09 11.55
CA LEU A 59 9.32 -5.00 11.01
C LEU A 59 10.77 -5.44 10.85
N THR A 60 11.41 -4.99 9.77
CA THR A 60 12.84 -5.19 9.50
C THR A 60 13.58 -3.87 9.49
N GLY A 61 14.65 -3.75 10.28
CA GLY A 61 15.46 -2.53 10.32
C GLY A 61 14.65 -1.30 10.74
N ASP A 62 14.63 -0.29 9.86
CA ASP A 62 13.93 0.98 10.06
C ASP A 62 12.53 1.03 9.41
N ASP A 63 12.03 -0.10 8.89
CA ASP A 63 10.71 -0.19 8.25
C ASP A 63 9.58 0.11 9.26
N THR A 64 8.52 0.72 8.76
CA THR A 64 7.26 0.90 9.49
C THR A 64 6.21 -0.10 8.99
N ILE A 65 5.10 -0.19 9.72
CA ILE A 65 3.97 -1.03 9.30
C ILE A 65 3.42 -0.61 7.92
N TYR A 66 3.68 0.62 7.46
CA TYR A 66 3.23 1.15 6.17
C TYR A 66 4.07 0.66 4.97
N GLU A 67 5.19 -0.02 5.23
CA GLU A 67 6.04 -0.64 4.21
C GLU A 67 5.58 -2.06 3.82
N TYR A 68 4.48 -2.53 4.42
CA TYR A 68 3.91 -3.85 4.15
C TYR A 68 2.47 -3.79 3.60
N VAL A 69 2.11 -4.80 2.83
CA VAL A 69 0.79 -5.04 2.25
C VAL A 69 0.41 -6.51 2.43
N VAL A 70 -0.88 -6.81 2.50
CA VAL A 70 -1.35 -8.20 2.54
C VAL A 70 -1.23 -8.83 1.15
N GLY A 71 -0.50 -9.93 1.07
CA GLY A 71 -0.29 -10.76 -0.11
C GLY A 71 -1.51 -11.56 -0.51
N GLN A 72 -1.46 -12.18 -1.69
CA GLN A 72 -2.53 -13.07 -2.18
C GLN A 72 -2.69 -14.33 -1.29
N THR A 73 -1.62 -14.76 -0.62
CA THR A 73 -1.64 -15.87 0.35
C THR A 73 -2.25 -15.47 1.70
N GLY A 74 -2.50 -14.18 1.92
CA GLY A 74 -2.98 -13.63 3.18
C GLY A 74 -1.91 -13.29 4.20
N ASP A 75 -0.63 -13.35 3.83
CA ASP A 75 0.51 -12.96 4.67
C ASP A 75 0.96 -11.52 4.41
N TRP A 76 1.71 -10.93 5.34
CA TRP A 76 2.35 -9.64 5.14
C TRP A 76 3.52 -9.76 4.16
N VAL A 77 3.57 -8.84 3.20
CA VAL A 77 4.58 -8.79 2.15
C VAL A 77 5.09 -7.36 2.05
N HIS A 78 6.42 -7.19 1.97
CA HIS A 78 7.04 -5.88 1.85
C HIS A 78 6.76 -5.26 0.47
N TRP A 79 6.44 -3.96 0.39
CA TRP A 79 6.11 -3.29 -0.86
C TRP A 79 7.21 -3.36 -1.90
N MET A 80 8.48 -3.38 -1.48
CA MET A 80 9.64 -3.53 -2.39
C MET A 80 9.53 -4.77 -3.28
N SER A 81 8.92 -5.86 -2.79
CA SER A 81 8.71 -7.07 -3.61
C SER A 81 7.69 -6.89 -4.74
N ARG A 82 6.90 -5.80 -4.71
CA ARG A 82 5.94 -5.42 -5.74
C ARG A 82 6.44 -4.27 -6.62
N VAL A 83 7.63 -3.74 -6.35
CA VAL A 83 8.24 -2.72 -7.20
C VAL A 83 8.86 -3.42 -8.40
N PRO A 84 8.40 -3.16 -9.63
CA PRO A 84 9.02 -3.73 -10.82
C PRO A 84 10.44 -3.18 -10.97
N GLU A 85 11.37 -4.04 -11.37
CA GLU A 85 12.73 -3.62 -11.67
C GLU A 85 12.70 -2.66 -12.87
N TYR A 86 13.32 -1.48 -12.71
CA TYR A 86 13.40 -0.50 -13.78
C TYR A 86 14.57 -0.84 -14.68
N ASP A 87 14.28 -1.35 -15.87
CA ASP A 87 15.29 -1.58 -16.90
C ASP A 87 15.40 -0.33 -17.80
N TYR A 88 16.56 0.32 -17.78
CA TYR A 88 16.81 1.49 -18.63
C TYR A 88 17.11 1.00 -20.05
N PRO A 89 16.33 1.39 -21.07
CA PRO A 89 16.53 0.90 -22.42
C PRO A 89 17.93 1.27 -22.94
N THR A 90 18.68 0.28 -23.40
CA THR A 90 20.06 0.46 -23.90
C THR A 90 20.13 1.09 -25.28
N ASP A 91 19.02 1.02 -26.02
CA ASP A 91 19.00 1.27 -27.47
C ASP A 91 18.47 2.67 -27.83
N SER A 92 17.98 3.41 -26.84
CA SER A 92 17.46 4.77 -27.02
C SER A 92 17.53 5.54 -25.71
N ILE A 93 17.62 6.87 -25.80
CA ILE A 93 17.51 7.76 -24.64
C ILE A 93 16.03 8.12 -24.50
N PRO A 94 15.28 7.56 -23.54
CA PRO A 94 13.88 7.92 -23.33
C PRO A 94 13.76 9.40 -22.98
N GLU A 95 12.66 10.02 -23.41
CA GLU A 95 12.39 11.41 -23.06
C GLU A 95 12.38 11.54 -21.54
N TYR A 96 13.07 12.55 -21.00
CA TYR A 96 13.22 12.73 -19.55
C TYR A 96 11.88 12.73 -18.79
N THR A 97 10.82 13.22 -19.42
CA THR A 97 9.43 13.23 -18.91
C THR A 97 8.77 11.86 -18.86
N SER A 98 9.29 10.86 -19.59
CA SER A 98 8.80 9.48 -19.64
C SER A 98 9.55 8.52 -18.72
N ILE A 99 10.66 8.96 -18.12
CA ILE A 99 11.44 8.18 -17.15
C ILE A 99 10.70 8.20 -15.81
N LEU A 100 9.71 7.31 -15.68
CA LEU A 100 9.06 7.02 -14.41
C LEU A 100 9.77 5.84 -13.78
N VAL A 101 10.69 6.13 -12.85
CA VAL A 101 11.30 5.09 -12.03
C VAL A 101 10.24 4.60 -11.03
N PRO A 102 9.73 3.37 -11.15
CA PRO A 102 8.83 2.80 -10.17
C PRO A 102 9.51 2.81 -8.80
N ASN A 103 8.92 3.51 -7.86
CA ASN A 103 9.33 3.50 -6.46
C ASN A 103 8.21 2.89 -5.60
N VAL A 104 8.54 2.58 -4.35
CA VAL A 104 7.59 2.01 -3.39
C VAL A 104 6.36 2.90 -3.21
N ASP A 105 6.53 4.22 -3.21
CA ASP A 105 5.44 5.18 -3.00
C ASP A 105 4.42 5.19 -4.14
N ASN A 106 4.87 5.12 -5.39
CA ASN A 106 4.02 5.05 -6.57
C ASN A 106 3.22 3.75 -6.55
N VAL A 107 3.89 2.60 -6.37
CA VAL A 107 3.24 1.28 -6.33
C VAL A 107 2.20 1.21 -5.21
N ARG A 108 2.52 1.74 -4.03
CA ARG A 108 1.62 1.80 -2.87
C ARG A 108 0.41 2.69 -3.16
N THR A 109 0.64 3.88 -3.73
CA THR A 109 -0.43 4.85 -4.02
C THR A 109 -1.35 4.33 -5.12
N ASP A 110 -0.79 3.81 -6.21
CA ASP A 110 -1.54 3.20 -7.32
C ASP A 110 -2.38 2.02 -6.84
N PHE A 111 -1.84 1.18 -5.95
CA PHE A 111 -2.60 0.08 -5.37
C PHE A 111 -3.83 0.59 -4.60
N LEU A 112 -3.69 1.63 -3.78
CA LEU A 112 -4.80 2.20 -3.02
C LEU A 112 -5.83 2.84 -3.95
N ILE A 113 -5.39 3.61 -4.96
CA ILE A 113 -6.26 4.22 -5.97
C ILE A 113 -7.08 3.15 -6.66
N ASN A 114 -6.42 2.13 -7.22
CA ASN A 114 -7.08 1.04 -7.95
C ASN A 114 -8.05 0.27 -7.04
N THR A 115 -7.68 0.03 -5.78
CA THR A 115 -8.54 -0.65 -4.83
C THR A 115 -9.84 0.13 -4.55
N ILE A 116 -9.76 1.46 -4.43
CA ILE A 116 -10.92 2.33 -4.21
C ILE A 116 -11.74 2.49 -5.50
N ALA A 117 -11.08 2.73 -6.64
CA ALA A 117 -11.71 2.93 -7.93
C ALA A 117 -12.53 1.71 -8.40
N ARG A 118 -12.07 0.48 -8.12
CA ARG A 118 -12.82 -0.76 -8.39
C ARG A 118 -14.17 -0.84 -7.67
N GLN A 119 -14.36 -0.06 -6.61
CA GLN A 119 -15.64 0.06 -5.90
C GLN A 119 -16.55 1.15 -6.50
N GLY A 120 -16.16 1.80 -7.59
CA GLY A 120 -16.88 2.94 -8.18
C GLY A 120 -16.80 4.21 -7.32
N LYS A 121 -15.79 4.31 -6.44
CA LYS A 121 -15.59 5.46 -5.53
C LYS A 121 -14.46 6.35 -6.06
N ALA A 122 -14.62 7.66 -5.91
CA ALA A 122 -13.59 8.64 -6.28
C ALA A 122 -12.45 8.68 -5.24
N VAL A 123 -11.25 9.05 -5.69
CA VAL A 123 -10.05 9.20 -4.87
C VAL A 123 -9.55 10.64 -4.97
N LEU A 124 -9.14 11.21 -3.84
CA LEU A 124 -8.49 12.52 -3.77
C LEU A 124 -7.06 12.34 -3.30
N LEU A 125 -6.10 12.73 -4.13
CA LEU A 125 -4.68 12.77 -3.77
C LEU A 125 -4.32 14.21 -3.37
N ILE A 126 -3.79 14.35 -2.16
CA ILE A 126 -3.28 15.62 -1.62
C ILE A 126 -1.76 15.55 -1.41
N GLY A 127 -1.09 16.69 -1.45
CA GLY A 127 0.36 16.78 -1.25
C GLY A 127 0.96 17.98 -1.98
N GLU A 128 2.23 18.29 -1.69
CA GLU A 128 2.94 19.45 -2.25
C GLU A 128 3.05 19.44 -3.78
N GLN A 129 3.29 20.61 -4.40
CA GLN A 129 3.46 20.69 -5.85
C GLN A 129 4.67 19.84 -6.31
N GLY A 130 4.54 19.14 -7.44
CA GLY A 130 5.64 18.33 -8.01
C GLY A 130 5.72 16.89 -7.53
N THR A 131 4.80 16.43 -6.66
CA THR A 131 4.81 15.06 -6.11
C THR A 131 4.14 13.98 -6.99
N GLY A 132 4.08 14.19 -8.31
CA GLY A 132 3.56 13.16 -9.23
C GLY A 132 2.05 12.87 -9.18
N LYS A 133 1.26 13.64 -8.41
CA LYS A 133 -0.20 13.43 -8.24
C LYS A 133 -1.02 13.34 -9.54
N THR A 134 -0.60 14.01 -10.61
CA THR A 134 -1.31 13.99 -11.92
C THR A 134 -0.89 12.81 -12.80
N VAL A 135 0.22 12.16 -12.46
CA VAL A 135 0.79 11.04 -13.22
C VAL A 135 0.30 9.68 -12.69
N MET A 136 0.01 9.61 -11.39
CA MET A 136 -0.68 8.49 -10.73
C MET A 136 -2.16 8.44 -11.12
#